data_AF-A0A6P0IPX0-F1
#
_entry.id   AF-A0A6P0IPX0-F1
#
_cell.length_a   1.000
_cell.length_b   1.000
_cell.length_c   1.000
_cell.angle_alpha   90.00
_cell.angle_beta   90.00
_cell.angle_gamma   90.00
#
_symmetry.space_group_name_H-M   'P 1'
#
loop_
_entity.id
_entity.type
_entity.pdbx_description
1 polymer ?
#
loop_
_entity_poly.entity_id
_entity_poly.type
_entity_poly.pdbx_seq_one_letter_code
_entity_poly.pdbx_strand_id
1 'polypeptide(L)'
;MLLAGGEAQAGELAQRLGQFPDWKSKPPVTAATGDLLYPTWIKGTWKVTSTLIEQIAPLAPEIVTPGFEGNRSHLKEPISFLVRFQQVGKSSSGLGDWFIPFRTRRSRKNLSVLKPTSEVVAEDVVADRAFNGLNIARAYLGERIIRAVKVDPNSPNRQVTLLRTGSQLVSVITGRASEIPAPDQFIATEVVNQVFRGTRRPF
;
A
#
# COMPACT_ATOMS: atom_id res chain seq x y z
N MET A 1 17.21 23.73 34.09
CA MET A 1 16.95 23.95 32.65
C MET A 1 18.10 23.29 31.89
N LEU A 2 17.88 22.09 31.36
CA LEU A 2 18.85 21.33 30.56
C LEU A 2 18.16 21.01 29.23
N LEU A 3 18.58 21.70 28.17
CA LEU A 3 18.13 21.47 26.81
C LEU A 3 18.91 20.27 26.27
N ALA A 4 18.32 19.08 26.30
CA ALA A 4 18.81 17.94 25.55
C ALA A 4 18.37 18.10 24.09
N GLY A 5 19.24 18.71 23.28
CA GLY A 5 19.14 18.65 21.83
C GLY A 5 19.56 17.25 21.37
N GLY A 6 18.61 16.32 21.32
CA GLY A 6 18.78 15.08 20.59
C GLY A 6 18.70 15.40 19.10
N GLU A 7 19.82 15.33 18.39
CA GLU A 7 19.80 15.26 16.93
C GLU A 7 18.99 14.01 16.56
N ALA A 8 17.82 14.21 15.94
CA ALA A 8 17.05 13.11 15.40
C ALA A 8 17.87 12.50 14.26
N GLN A 9 18.51 11.36 14.52
CA GLN A 9 19.19 10.61 13.48
C GLN A 9 18.13 10.15 12.47
N ALA A 10 18.16 10.74 11.28
CA ALA A 10 17.25 10.38 10.20
C ALA A 10 17.39 8.88 9.90
N GLY A 11 16.26 8.18 9.79
CA GLY A 11 16.24 6.78 9.41
C GLY A 11 16.83 6.54 8.01
N GLU A 12 17.14 5.28 7.70
CA GLU A 12 17.80 4.92 6.44
C GLU A 12 16.97 5.34 5.22
N LEU A 13 15.63 5.34 5.31
CA LEU A 13 14.76 5.78 4.21
C LEU A 13 14.72 7.30 4.09
N ALA A 14 14.70 8.05 5.19
CA ALA A 14 14.77 9.52 5.18
C ALA A 14 16.10 9.98 4.59
N GLN A 15 17.21 9.37 5.00
CA GLN A 15 18.52 9.65 4.43
C GLN A 15 18.53 9.38 2.92
N ARG A 16 17.99 8.23 2.50
CA ARG A 16 17.87 7.88 1.09
C ARG A 16 17.01 8.90 0.32
N LEU A 17 15.88 9.33 0.87
CA LEU A 17 15.01 10.32 0.23
C LEU A 17 15.74 11.65 0.02
N GLY A 18 16.52 12.11 1.02
CA GLY A 18 17.35 13.30 0.92
C GLY A 18 18.52 13.20 -0.07
N GLN A 19 18.87 11.99 -0.51
CA GLN A 19 19.90 11.73 -1.51
C GLN A 19 19.36 11.62 -2.95
N PHE A 20 18.05 11.74 -3.18
CA PHE A 20 17.52 11.75 -4.54
C PHE A 20 17.99 13.02 -5.29
N PRO A 21 18.43 12.94 -6.57
CA PRO A 21 18.46 11.77 -7.45
C PRO A 21 19.77 10.97 -7.42
N ASP A 22 20.72 11.26 -6.54
CA ASP A 22 22.06 10.64 -6.48
C ASP A 22 22.12 9.22 -5.85
N TRP A 23 21.04 8.44 -5.96
CA TRP A 23 20.99 7.08 -5.42
C TRP A 23 22.07 6.18 -6.04
N LYS A 24 22.79 5.43 -5.20
CA LYS A 24 23.87 4.52 -5.63
C LYS A 24 23.51 3.04 -5.59
N SER A 25 22.37 2.69 -5.00
CA SER A 25 21.92 1.32 -4.80
C SER A 25 20.40 1.23 -4.78
N LYS A 26 19.85 0.01 -4.81
CA LYS A 26 18.44 -0.28 -4.52
C LYS A 26 18.09 0.12 -3.07
N PRO A 27 16.82 0.43 -2.75
CA PRO A 27 16.44 0.77 -1.38
C PRO A 27 16.68 -0.40 -0.42
N PRO A 28 16.98 -0.09 0.86
CA PRO A 28 17.14 -1.10 1.90
C PRO A 28 15.76 -1.63 2.29
N VAL A 29 15.47 -2.87 1.92
CA VAL A 29 14.17 -3.50 2.15
C VAL A 29 14.31 -4.93 2.64
N THR A 30 13.35 -5.38 3.44
CA THR A 30 13.18 -6.79 3.80
C THR A 30 12.10 -7.43 2.94
N ALA A 31 12.03 -8.77 2.94
CA ALA A 31 10.99 -9.48 2.19
C ALA A 31 9.59 -9.06 2.65
N ALA A 32 8.71 -8.73 1.71
CA ALA A 32 7.37 -8.25 2.04
C ALA A 32 6.47 -9.39 2.55
N THR A 33 6.11 -9.34 3.83
CA THR A 33 5.13 -10.23 4.48
C THR A 33 3.90 -9.41 4.90
N GLY A 34 2.70 -9.90 4.61
CA GLY A 34 1.46 -9.18 4.93
C GLY A 34 1.33 -7.79 4.27
N ASP A 35 0.41 -6.98 4.78
CA ASP A 35 0.17 -5.60 4.32
C ASP A 35 1.20 -4.60 4.86
N LEU A 36 1.35 -3.46 4.16
CA LEU A 36 2.05 -2.31 4.71
C LEU A 36 1.14 -1.68 5.76
N LEU A 37 1.62 -1.61 7.00
CA LEU A 37 0.90 -0.95 8.08
C LEU A 37 1.17 0.55 8.02
N TYR A 38 0.10 1.32 8.08
CA TYR A 38 0.15 2.78 8.09
C TYR A 38 -0.17 3.32 9.49
N PRO A 39 0.28 4.54 9.82
CA PRO A 39 -0.15 5.20 11.04
C PRO A 39 -1.67 5.40 11.10
N THR A 40 -2.24 5.38 12.30
CA THR A 40 -3.69 5.49 12.48
C THR A 40 -4.28 6.81 11.97
N TRP A 41 -3.48 7.88 11.95
CA TRP A 41 -3.91 9.21 11.50
C TRP A 41 -4.24 9.27 10.00
N ILE A 42 -3.77 8.33 9.17
CA ILE A 42 -4.10 8.31 7.73
C ILE A 42 -5.41 7.57 7.44
N LYS A 43 -6.03 6.95 8.46
CA LYS A 43 -7.28 6.21 8.31
C LYS A 43 -8.36 7.10 7.69
N GLY A 44 -9.04 6.59 6.67
CA GLY A 44 -10.12 7.30 5.98
C GLY A 44 -10.01 7.22 4.46
N THR A 45 -10.93 7.92 3.80
CA THR A 45 -10.94 8.08 2.34
C THR A 45 -10.52 9.51 2.02
N TRP A 46 -9.53 9.65 1.14
CA TRP A 46 -8.91 10.93 0.81
C TRP A 46 -9.02 11.20 -0.68
N LYS A 47 -9.23 12.48 -1.04
CA LYS A 47 -8.99 12.97 -2.40
C LYS A 47 -7.55 13.45 -2.47
N VAL A 48 -6.69 12.67 -3.13
CA VAL A 48 -5.28 12.98 -3.33
C VAL A 48 -5.12 13.77 -4.61
N THR A 49 -4.20 14.74 -4.60
CA THR A 49 -3.68 15.40 -5.80
C THR A 49 -2.19 15.09 -5.89
N SER A 50 -1.80 14.42 -6.97
CA SER A 50 -0.42 14.01 -7.26
C SER A 50 0.08 14.77 -8.48
N THR A 51 1.29 15.31 -8.42
CA THR A 51 1.92 16.03 -9.54
C THR A 51 3.28 15.40 -9.83
N LEU A 52 3.52 15.00 -11.07
CA LEU A 52 4.84 14.55 -11.50
C LEU A 52 5.75 15.78 -11.66
N ILE A 53 6.72 15.94 -10.76
CA ILE A 53 7.65 17.10 -10.80
C ILE A 53 8.89 16.78 -11.62
N GLU A 54 9.46 15.58 -11.41
CA GLU A 54 10.70 15.13 -12.04
C GLU A 54 10.59 13.68 -12.50
N GLN A 55 11.27 13.36 -13.59
CA GLN A 55 11.30 12.02 -14.18
C GLN A 55 12.76 11.60 -14.40
N ILE A 56 13.38 11.11 -13.33
CA ILE A 56 14.79 10.69 -13.30
C ILE A 56 14.85 9.20 -13.00
N ALA A 57 15.76 8.47 -13.67
CA ALA A 57 16.05 7.06 -13.40
C ALA A 57 17.49 6.91 -12.86
N PRO A 58 17.76 7.22 -11.58
CA PRO A 58 19.12 7.30 -11.02
C PRO A 58 20.02 6.09 -11.26
N LEU A 59 19.43 4.89 -11.25
CA LEU A 59 20.17 3.63 -11.29
C LEU A 59 20.34 3.05 -12.70
N ALA A 60 19.72 3.68 -13.72
CA ALA A 60 19.81 3.27 -15.11
C ALA A 60 19.42 4.43 -16.05
N PRO A 61 20.14 5.58 -16.01
CA PRO A 61 19.77 6.78 -16.75
C PRO A 61 19.78 6.57 -18.28
N GLU A 62 20.55 5.60 -18.77
CA GLU A 62 20.65 5.23 -20.18
C GLU A 62 19.46 4.39 -20.69
N ILE A 63 18.63 3.83 -19.82
CA ILE A 63 17.49 2.98 -20.20
C ILE A 63 16.21 3.82 -20.26
N VAL A 64 15.85 4.22 -21.48
CA VAL A 64 14.57 4.90 -21.75
C VAL A 64 13.58 3.90 -22.35
N THR A 65 12.50 3.61 -21.62
CA THR A 65 11.41 2.77 -22.12
C THR A 65 10.26 3.64 -22.67
N PRO A 66 9.41 3.12 -23.56
CA PRO A 66 8.22 3.85 -24.01
C PRO A 66 7.31 4.29 -22.86
N GLY A 67 7.21 3.48 -21.80
CA GLY A 67 6.44 3.83 -20.59
C GLY A 67 7.11 4.95 -19.78
N PHE A 68 8.44 4.99 -19.73
CA PHE A 68 9.17 6.11 -19.15
C PHE A 68 8.94 7.37 -19.98
N GLU A 69 9.24 7.35 -21.28
CA GLU A 69 9.11 8.52 -22.16
C GLU A 69 7.66 9.05 -22.22
N GLY A 70 6.68 8.15 -22.25
CA GLY A 70 5.26 8.51 -22.27
C GLY A 70 4.78 9.27 -21.03
N ASN A 71 5.46 9.16 -19.89
CA ASN A 71 5.10 9.91 -18.68
C ASN A 71 5.45 11.39 -18.77
N ARG A 72 6.27 11.82 -19.74
CA ARG A 72 6.66 13.24 -19.88
C ARG A 72 5.48 14.17 -20.12
N SER A 73 4.40 13.68 -20.75
CA SER A 73 3.18 14.48 -20.94
C SER A 73 2.50 14.85 -19.63
N HIS A 74 2.76 14.12 -18.53
CA HIS A 74 2.20 14.39 -17.21
C HIS A 74 3.06 15.32 -16.34
N LEU A 75 4.19 15.82 -16.86
CA LEU A 75 5.05 16.73 -16.10
C LEU A 75 4.30 18.00 -15.71
N LYS A 76 4.31 18.31 -14.41
CA LYS A 76 3.65 19.47 -13.79
C LYS A 76 2.12 19.46 -13.94
N GLU A 77 1.54 18.36 -14.40
CA GLU A 77 0.08 18.20 -14.45
C GLU A 77 -0.42 17.55 -13.14
N PRO A 78 -1.32 18.21 -12.39
CA PRO A 78 -1.91 17.62 -11.21
C PRO A 78 -2.99 16.60 -11.60
N ILE A 79 -2.84 15.38 -11.11
CA ILE A 79 -3.82 14.29 -11.27
C ILE A 79 -4.47 14.03 -9.92
N SER A 80 -5.81 14.02 -9.89
CA SER A 80 -6.58 13.79 -8.66
C SER A 80 -7.31 12.47 -8.67
N PHE A 81 -7.28 11.74 -7.55
CA PHE A 81 -7.95 10.46 -7.38
C PHE A 81 -8.31 10.18 -5.92
N LEU A 82 -9.23 9.25 -5.71
CA LEU A 82 -9.57 8.78 -4.37
C LEU A 82 -8.63 7.66 -3.92
N VAL A 83 -8.25 7.70 -2.65
CA VAL A 83 -7.59 6.60 -1.95
C VAL A 83 -8.28 6.33 -0.63
N ARG A 84 -8.12 5.13 -0.09
CA ARG A 84 -8.70 4.69 1.16
C ARG A 84 -7.69 3.89 1.96
N PHE A 85 -7.64 4.20 3.25
CA PHE A 85 -6.91 3.47 4.27
C PHE A 85 -7.91 3.04 5.34
N GLN A 86 -7.94 1.75 5.61
CA GLN A 86 -8.95 1.15 6.45
C GLN A 86 -8.31 0.33 7.55
N GLN A 87 -9.02 0.24 8.66
CA GLN A 87 -8.67 -0.66 9.73
C GLN A 87 -8.99 -2.09 9.30
N VAL A 88 -8.06 -2.99 9.56
CA VAL A 88 -8.31 -4.44 9.54
C VAL A 88 -8.26 -4.92 10.99
N GLY A 89 -9.32 -5.62 11.40
CA GLY A 89 -9.29 -6.32 12.68
C GLY A 89 -8.19 -7.38 12.61
N LYS A 90 -7.42 -7.53 13.69
CA LYS A 90 -6.59 -8.73 13.86
C LYS A 90 -7.55 -9.91 13.91
N SER A 91 -7.73 -10.58 12.77
CA SER A 91 -8.48 -11.83 12.71
C SER A 91 -7.71 -12.77 13.62
N SER A 92 -8.25 -13.05 14.80
CA SER A 92 -7.72 -14.07 15.67
C SER A 92 -7.70 -15.35 14.84
N SER A 93 -6.52 -15.77 14.42
CA SER A 93 -6.28 -17.08 13.84
C SER A 93 -6.52 -18.12 14.94
N GLY A 94 -7.79 -18.36 15.24
CA GLY A 94 -8.28 -19.44 16.07
C GLY A 94 -8.85 -20.49 15.15
N LEU A 95 -8.13 -21.60 15.01
CA LEU A 95 -8.57 -22.86 14.40
C LEU A 95 -9.77 -23.46 15.18
N GLY A 96 -10.91 -22.77 15.27
CA GLY A 96 -11.98 -23.13 16.22
C GLY A 96 -13.44 -22.91 15.80
N ASP A 97 -13.74 -22.17 14.73
CA ASP A 97 -15.14 -21.70 14.50
C ASP A 97 -15.90 -22.37 13.34
N TRP A 98 -15.51 -23.57 12.90
CA TRP A 98 -16.24 -24.33 11.88
C TRP A 98 -17.26 -25.36 12.43
N PHE A 99 -17.71 -25.28 13.69
CA PHE A 99 -18.73 -26.22 14.19
C PHE A 99 -19.78 -25.56 15.07
N ILE A 100 -20.89 -25.10 14.47
CA ILE A 100 -22.13 -24.83 15.20
C ILE A 100 -23.15 -25.92 14.87
N PRO A 101 -23.36 -26.94 15.73
CA PRO A 101 -24.67 -27.57 15.80
C PRO A 101 -25.55 -26.73 16.73
N PHE A 102 -26.74 -26.41 16.26
CA PHE A 102 -27.82 -25.79 17.01
C PHE A 102 -27.90 -26.30 18.46
N ARG A 103 -27.78 -25.40 19.44
CA ARG A 103 -28.15 -25.69 20.83
C ARG A 103 -29.10 -24.63 21.38
N THR A 104 -30.09 -25.16 22.07
CA THR A 104 -31.36 -24.55 22.49
C THR A 104 -31.19 -23.56 23.64
N ARG A 105 -32.04 -22.53 23.65
CA ARG A 105 -32.17 -21.55 24.73
C ARG A 105 -32.52 -22.24 26.05
N ARG A 106 -31.60 -22.20 27.02
CA ARG A 106 -31.94 -22.24 28.44
C ARG A 106 -31.21 -21.16 29.21
N SER A 107 -32.03 -20.39 29.92
CA SER A 107 -31.68 -19.32 30.84
C SER A 107 -30.69 -19.77 31.91
N ARG A 108 -29.57 -19.06 32.02
CA ARG A 108 -28.80 -18.96 33.26
C ARG A 108 -28.42 -17.51 33.47
N LYS A 109 -29.04 -16.89 34.48
CA LYS A 109 -28.51 -15.70 35.16
C LYS A 109 -27.09 -16.03 35.59
N ASN A 110 -26.10 -15.26 35.14
CA ASN A 110 -24.85 -15.09 35.86
C ASN A 110 -24.29 -13.69 35.61
N LEU A 111 -24.06 -13.04 36.74
CA LEU A 111 -23.44 -11.76 37.02
C LEU A 111 -22.23 -11.48 36.11
N SER A 112 -22.33 -10.49 35.21
CA SER A 112 -21.16 -9.94 34.53
C SER A 112 -20.54 -8.87 35.41
N VAL A 113 -19.46 -9.23 36.09
CA VAL A 113 -18.49 -8.28 36.62
C VAL A 113 -17.95 -7.48 35.44
N LEU A 114 -18.26 -6.19 35.37
CA LEU A 114 -17.62 -5.29 34.43
C LEU A 114 -16.13 -5.20 34.80
N LYS A 115 -15.26 -5.77 33.98
CA LYS A 115 -13.87 -5.33 33.87
C LYS A 115 -13.84 -4.19 32.86
N PRO A 116 -13.52 -2.94 33.25
CA PRO A 116 -13.14 -1.92 32.30
C PRO A 116 -11.66 -2.17 31.97
N THR A 117 -11.40 -3.03 30.99
CA THR A 117 -10.10 -3.01 30.33
C THR A 117 -10.34 -2.49 28.94
N SER A 118 -10.29 -1.16 28.81
CA SER A 118 -10.03 -0.50 27.53
C SER A 118 -8.59 -0.83 27.15
N GLU A 119 -8.32 -2.08 26.79
CA GLU A 119 -7.19 -2.38 25.93
C GLU A 119 -7.50 -1.69 24.61
N VAL A 120 -6.79 -0.58 24.35
CA VAL A 120 -6.76 0.02 23.02
C VAL A 120 -6.13 -1.05 22.13
N VAL A 121 -6.98 -1.88 21.52
CA VAL A 121 -6.55 -2.88 20.55
C VAL A 121 -5.87 -2.09 19.45
N ALA A 122 -4.55 -2.21 19.33
CA ALA A 122 -3.79 -1.52 18.30
C ALA A 122 -4.41 -1.85 16.94
N GLU A 123 -5.03 -0.85 16.33
CA GLU A 123 -5.74 -0.96 15.07
C GLU A 123 -4.72 -1.01 13.93
N ASP A 124 -4.65 -2.13 13.21
CA ASP A 124 -3.79 -2.21 12.02
C ASP A 124 -4.50 -1.46 10.88
N VAL A 125 -3.92 -0.35 10.43
CA VAL A 125 -4.42 0.41 9.28
C VAL A 125 -3.66 0.00 8.02
N VAL A 126 -4.40 -0.39 6.99
CA VAL A 126 -3.86 -0.85 5.71
C VAL A 126 -4.50 -0.08 4.55
N ALA A 127 -3.79 -0.01 3.43
CA ALA A 127 -4.34 0.54 2.20
C ALA A 127 -5.37 -0.42 1.57
N ASP A 128 -6.52 0.09 1.14
CA ASP A 128 -7.43 -0.65 0.25
C ASP A 128 -6.83 -0.69 -1.16
N ARG A 129 -5.90 -1.62 -1.38
CA ARG A 129 -5.08 -1.71 -2.60
C ARG A 129 -5.92 -1.86 -3.87
N ALA A 130 -7.01 -2.63 -3.82
CA ALA A 130 -7.90 -2.81 -4.97
C ALA A 130 -8.60 -1.49 -5.33
N PHE A 131 -9.16 -0.79 -4.34
CA PHE A 131 -9.80 0.51 -4.55
C PHE A 131 -8.78 1.57 -4.99
N ASN A 132 -7.65 1.68 -4.28
CA ASN A 132 -6.62 2.68 -4.54
C ASN A 132 -6.03 2.46 -5.93
N GLY A 133 -5.63 1.23 -6.25
CA GLY A 133 -5.08 0.87 -7.54
C GLY A 133 -6.06 1.13 -8.69
N LEU A 134 -7.37 0.88 -8.50
CA LEU A 134 -8.37 1.18 -9.52
C LEU A 134 -8.51 2.67 -9.77
N ASN A 135 -8.60 3.48 -8.72
CA ASN A 135 -8.76 4.93 -8.83
C ASN A 135 -7.51 5.58 -9.44
N ILE A 136 -6.31 5.17 -9.01
CA ILE A 136 -5.04 5.63 -9.60
C ILE A 136 -4.98 5.25 -11.08
N ALA A 137 -5.22 3.98 -11.43
CA ALA A 137 -5.13 3.53 -12.81
C ALA A 137 -6.12 4.25 -13.73
N ARG A 138 -7.34 4.55 -13.24
CA ARG A 138 -8.33 5.33 -14.01
C ARG A 138 -7.92 6.79 -14.19
N ALA A 139 -7.33 7.40 -13.17
CA ALA A 139 -6.88 8.78 -13.25
C ALA A 139 -5.70 8.97 -14.22
N TYR A 140 -4.76 8.01 -14.26
CA TYR A 140 -3.61 8.06 -15.17
C TYR A 140 -3.92 7.55 -16.59
N LEU A 141 -4.60 6.40 -16.71
CA LEU A 141 -4.77 5.71 -18.00
C LEU A 141 -6.17 5.92 -18.60
N GLY A 142 -7.09 6.56 -17.88
CA GLY A 142 -8.47 6.74 -18.30
C GLY A 142 -9.37 5.53 -18.05
N GLU A 143 -10.64 5.81 -17.77
CA GLU A 143 -11.64 4.80 -17.40
C GLU A 143 -11.97 3.80 -18.51
N ARG A 144 -11.75 4.21 -19.76
CA ARG A 144 -11.98 3.38 -20.95
C ARG A 144 -10.94 2.27 -21.09
N ILE A 145 -9.76 2.40 -20.46
CA ILE A 145 -8.69 1.40 -20.57
C ILE A 145 -8.80 0.35 -19.46
N ILE A 146 -9.16 0.78 -18.24
CA ILE A 146 -9.15 -0.08 -17.05
C ILE A 146 -10.48 -0.78 -16.86
N ARG A 147 -10.43 -2.12 -16.74
CA ARG A 147 -11.60 -2.93 -16.39
C ARG A 147 -11.77 -3.05 -14.88
N ALA A 148 -10.72 -3.48 -14.19
CA ALA A 148 -10.73 -3.70 -12.74
C ALA A 148 -9.31 -3.78 -12.19
N VAL A 149 -9.17 -3.59 -10.89
CA VAL A 149 -7.97 -3.94 -10.11
C VAL A 149 -8.39 -4.89 -9.01
N LYS A 150 -7.64 -5.98 -8.83
CA LYS A 150 -7.91 -7.01 -7.84
C LYS A 150 -6.65 -7.31 -7.04
N VAL A 151 -6.82 -7.64 -5.77
CA VAL A 151 -5.77 -8.15 -4.89
C VAL A 151 -5.98 -9.65 -4.74
N ASP A 152 -4.88 -10.42 -4.72
CA ASP A 152 -4.92 -11.85 -4.47
C ASP A 152 -5.38 -12.12 -3.03
N PRO A 153 -6.46 -12.88 -2.80
CA PRO A 153 -6.97 -13.14 -1.45
C PRO A 153 -5.96 -13.89 -0.56
N ASN A 154 -5.00 -14.59 -1.17
CA ASN A 154 -3.97 -15.34 -0.44
C ASN A 154 -2.65 -14.56 -0.31
N SER A 155 -2.54 -13.39 -0.96
CA SER A 155 -1.33 -12.57 -0.91
C SER A 155 -1.68 -11.10 -1.12
N PRO A 156 -1.71 -10.27 -0.05
CA PRO A 156 -1.97 -8.84 -0.20
C PRO A 156 -0.89 -8.13 -1.04
N ASN A 157 0.28 -8.77 -1.18
CA ASN A 157 1.41 -8.29 -1.96
C ASN A 157 1.30 -8.58 -3.46
N ARG A 158 0.22 -9.23 -3.91
CA ARG A 158 -0.02 -9.52 -5.32
C ARG A 158 -1.28 -8.82 -5.81
N GLN A 159 -1.11 -7.88 -6.74
CA GLN A 159 -2.18 -7.13 -7.38
C GLN A 159 -2.24 -7.43 -8.87
N VAL A 160 -3.45 -7.48 -9.43
CA VAL A 160 -3.70 -7.66 -10.85
C VAL A 160 -4.57 -6.53 -11.37
N THR A 161 -4.03 -5.74 -12.30
CA THR A 161 -4.78 -4.76 -13.07
C THR A 161 -5.23 -5.40 -14.37
N LEU A 162 -6.54 -5.44 -14.60
CA LEU A 162 -7.17 -5.99 -15.80
C LEU A 162 -7.50 -4.85 -16.76
N LEU A 163 -6.98 -4.95 -17.99
CA LEU A 163 -7.30 -4.02 -19.07
C LEU A 163 -8.54 -4.51 -19.83
N ARG A 164 -9.29 -3.59 -20.45
CA ARG A 164 -10.47 -3.95 -21.25
C ARG A 164 -10.14 -4.80 -22.47
N THR A 165 -8.91 -4.73 -22.96
CA THR A 165 -8.40 -5.57 -24.06
C THR A 165 -8.21 -7.04 -23.68
N GLY A 166 -8.37 -7.40 -22.40
CA GLY A 166 -8.10 -8.74 -21.86
C GLY A 166 -6.66 -8.95 -21.38
N SER A 167 -5.76 -8.00 -21.67
CA SER A 167 -4.40 -8.00 -21.12
C SER A 167 -4.39 -7.65 -19.63
N GLN A 168 -3.33 -8.06 -18.93
CA GLN A 168 -3.20 -7.92 -17.48
C GLN A 168 -1.82 -7.38 -17.10
N LEU A 169 -1.77 -6.53 -16.09
CA LEU A 169 -0.54 -6.16 -15.40
C LEU A 169 -0.56 -6.79 -14.01
N VAL A 170 0.35 -7.73 -13.77
CA VAL A 170 0.54 -8.36 -12.46
C VAL A 170 1.66 -7.62 -11.74
N SER A 171 1.38 -7.04 -10.58
CA SER A 171 2.36 -6.37 -9.72
C SER A 171 2.53 -7.18 -8.43
N VAL A 172 3.77 -7.54 -8.10
CA VAL A 172 4.12 -8.30 -6.91
C VAL A 172 5.12 -7.51 -6.09
N ILE A 173 4.75 -7.12 -4.88
CA ILE A 173 5.66 -6.50 -3.92
C ILE A 173 6.60 -7.58 -3.38
N THR A 174 7.89 -7.41 -3.58
CA THR A 174 8.93 -8.37 -3.19
C THR A 174 9.68 -7.91 -1.95
N GLY A 175 9.81 -6.60 -1.74
CA GLY A 175 10.42 -6.05 -0.54
C GLY A 175 9.75 -4.77 -0.07
N ARG A 176 9.86 -4.49 1.23
CA ARG A 176 9.30 -3.30 1.88
C ARG A 176 10.18 -2.84 3.04
N ALA A 177 10.14 -1.55 3.32
CA ALA A 177 10.55 -0.98 4.60
C ALA A 177 9.68 0.24 4.90
N SER A 178 9.60 0.61 6.19
CA SER A 178 8.90 1.81 6.64
C SER A 178 9.55 2.37 7.89
N GLU A 179 9.45 3.68 8.08
CA GLU A 179 9.91 4.40 9.26
C GLU A 179 8.98 5.57 9.59
N ILE A 180 9.02 5.99 10.85
CA ILE A 180 8.27 7.14 11.39
C ILE A 180 9.32 8.10 11.97
N PRO A 181 9.90 9.00 11.16
CA PRO A 181 10.98 9.89 11.63
C PRO A 181 10.47 10.94 12.62
N ALA A 182 9.20 11.31 12.53
CA ALA A 182 8.51 12.28 13.38
C ALA A 182 7.03 11.87 13.55
N PRO A 183 6.31 12.36 14.58
CA PRO A 183 4.92 11.95 14.85
C PRO A 183 3.93 12.15 13.70
N ASP A 184 4.20 13.13 12.83
CA ASP A 184 3.41 13.51 11.65
C ASP A 184 4.04 13.04 10.33
N GLN A 185 5.13 12.28 10.39
CA GLN A 185 5.86 11.81 9.23
C GLN A 185 5.90 10.29 9.16
N PHE A 186 5.51 9.75 8.01
CA PHE A 186 5.65 8.34 7.69
C PHE A 186 6.33 8.20 6.34
N ILE A 187 7.38 7.39 6.30
CA ILE A 187 8.10 7.06 5.08
C ILE A 187 7.98 5.57 4.87
N ALA A 188 7.59 5.17 3.67
CA ALA A 188 7.56 3.78 3.26
C ALA A 188 8.14 3.63 1.86
N THR A 189 8.73 2.48 1.62
CA THR A 189 9.22 2.07 0.30
C THR A 189 8.78 0.64 0.02
N GLU A 190 8.48 0.35 -1.24
CA GLU A 190 8.19 -1.00 -1.73
C GLU A 190 9.01 -1.25 -3.00
N VAL A 191 9.56 -2.46 -3.13
CA VAL A 191 10.14 -2.96 -4.37
C VAL A 191 9.12 -3.86 -5.02
N VAL A 192 8.80 -3.59 -6.29
CA VAL A 192 7.70 -4.25 -7.01
C VAL A 192 8.22 -4.85 -8.30
N ASN A 193 7.88 -6.12 -8.52
CA ASN A 193 8.04 -6.79 -9.81
C ASN A 193 6.74 -6.67 -10.60
N GLN A 194 6.84 -6.15 -11.82
CA GLN A 194 5.69 -5.98 -12.71
C GLN A 194 5.84 -6.86 -13.96
N VAL A 195 4.80 -7.63 -14.24
CA VAL A 195 4.74 -8.52 -15.42
C VAL A 195 3.49 -8.20 -16.21
N PHE A 196 3.68 -7.75 -17.45
CA PHE A 196 2.60 -7.61 -18.41
C PHE A 196 2.29 -8.96 -19.07
N ARG A 197 1.01 -9.34 -19.08
CA ARG A 197 0.51 -10.57 -19.69
C ARG A 197 -0.54 -10.22 -20.73
N GLY A 198 -0.22 -10.46 -22.00
CA GLY A 198 -1.19 -10.36 -23.10
C GLY A 198 -2.04 -11.62 -23.23
N THR A 199 -3.12 -11.53 -23.99
CA THR A 199 -3.79 -12.72 -24.52
C THR A 199 -2.98 -13.26 -25.69
N ARG A 200 -2.52 -14.52 -25.64
CA ARG A 200 -2.15 -15.24 -26.87
C ARG A 200 -3.42 -15.33 -27.73
N ARG A 201 -3.54 -14.51 -28.78
CA ARG A 201 -4.33 -14.93 -29.94
C ARG A 201 -3.40 -15.82 -30.77
N PRO A 202 -3.60 -17.15 -30.88
CA PRO A 202 -3.21 -17.81 -32.11
C PRO A 202 -4.10 -17.22 -33.22
N PHE A 203 -3.50 -16.85 -34.34
CA PHE A 203 -4.26 -16.47 -35.52
C PHE A 203 -5.13 -17.64 -36.00
#